data_AF-A0A9D2AP02-F1
#
_entry.id   AF-A0A9D2AP02-F1
#
_cell.length_a   1.000
_cell.length_b   1.000
_cell.length_c   1.000
_cell.angle_alpha   90.00
_cell.angle_beta   90.00
_cell.angle_gamma   90.00
#
_symmetry.space_group_name_H-M   'P 1'
#
loop_
_entity.id
_entity.type
_entity.pdbx_description
1 polymer ?
#
loop_
_entity_poly.entity_id
_entity_poly.type
_entity_poly.pdbx_seq_one_letter_code
_entity_poly.pdbx_strand_id
1 'polypeptide(L)'
;MANLENTQYFNVKTDPEVRVKEVLDLVYNAMSEKGYNPVNQIVGYIMSGDPTYITSYKGARSTIMKVERDELVEELLKEYIRNKSWKHE
;
A
#
# COMPACT_ATOMS: atom_id res chain seq x y z
N MET A 1 16.41 -39.20 -20.59
CA MET A 1 16.89 -37.82 -20.43
C MET A 1 15.75 -36.91 -20.88
N ALA A 2 15.17 -36.12 -19.97
CA ALA A 2 14.04 -35.27 -20.30
C ALA A 2 14.50 -34.12 -21.22
N ASN A 3 13.72 -33.85 -22.24
CA ASN A 3 14.00 -32.89 -23.31
C ASN A 3 13.77 -31.46 -22.77
N LEU A 4 14.85 -30.70 -22.53
CA LEU A 4 14.84 -29.36 -21.91
C LEU A 4 14.82 -28.18 -22.91
N GLU A 5 14.53 -28.43 -24.19
CA GLU A 5 14.69 -27.41 -25.26
C GLU A 5 13.48 -26.49 -25.46
N ASN A 6 12.41 -26.63 -24.68
CA ASN A 6 11.19 -25.83 -24.84
C ASN A 6 10.96 -24.86 -23.68
N THR A 7 10.74 -23.58 -24.00
CA THR A 7 10.29 -22.56 -23.05
C THR A 7 9.00 -23.00 -22.39
N GLN A 8 9.03 -23.17 -21.07
CA GLN A 8 7.84 -23.53 -20.31
C GLN A 8 7.01 -22.28 -20.02
N TYR A 9 5.71 -22.37 -20.27
CA TYR A 9 4.75 -21.35 -19.90
C TYR A 9 4.62 -21.31 -18.39
N PHE A 10 5.22 -20.31 -17.75
CA PHE A 10 5.04 -20.06 -16.32
C PHE A 10 3.98 -18.98 -16.14
N ASN A 11 2.79 -19.39 -15.69
CA ASN A 11 1.75 -18.47 -15.29
C ASN A 11 1.99 -18.10 -13.83
N VAL A 12 2.55 -16.91 -13.58
CA VAL A 12 2.49 -16.30 -12.26
C VAL A 12 1.02 -16.07 -12.00
N LYS A 13 0.42 -16.84 -11.09
CA LYS A 13 -0.85 -16.44 -10.48
C LYS A 13 -0.57 -15.06 -9.91
N THR A 14 -1.09 -14.01 -10.54
CA THR A 14 -1.08 -12.67 -9.95
C THR A 14 -1.74 -12.84 -8.60
N ASP A 15 -1.00 -12.53 -7.54
CA ASP A 15 -1.56 -12.49 -6.18
C ASP A 15 -2.89 -11.72 -6.24
N PRO A 16 -3.90 -12.10 -5.43
CA PRO A 16 -5.14 -11.35 -5.36
C PRO A 16 -4.78 -9.87 -5.21
N GLU A 17 -5.26 -9.07 -6.16
CA GLU A 17 -4.96 -7.65 -6.30
C GLU A 17 -5.04 -7.02 -4.90
N VAL A 18 -3.87 -6.70 -4.33
CA VAL A 18 -3.80 -6.22 -2.95
C VAL A 18 -4.53 -4.89 -2.96
N ARG A 19 -5.71 -4.85 -2.35
CA ARG A 19 -6.53 -3.64 -2.38
C ARG A 19 -5.82 -2.58 -1.55
N VAL A 20 -5.30 -1.55 -2.23
CA VAL A 20 -4.59 -0.40 -1.64
C VAL A 20 -5.33 0.15 -0.43
N LYS A 21 -6.66 0.21 -0.50
CA LYS A 21 -7.55 0.58 0.60
C LYS A 21 -7.34 -0.28 1.86
N GLU A 22 -7.32 -1.61 1.73
CA GLU A 22 -7.14 -2.51 2.87
C GLU A 22 -5.76 -2.37 3.51
N VAL A 23 -4.75 -2.09 2.69
CA VAL A 23 -3.39 -1.81 3.18
C VAL A 23 -3.37 -0.52 3.98
N LEU A 24 -3.96 0.55 3.47
CA LEU A 24 -4.07 1.83 4.16
C LEU A 24 -4.85 1.70 5.48
N ASP A 25 -5.96 0.96 5.50
CA ASP A 25 -6.76 0.70 6.70
C ASP A 25 -5.96 -0.08 7.76
N LEU A 26 -5.23 -1.12 7.36
CA LEU A 26 -4.38 -1.90 8.26
C LEU A 26 -3.27 -1.04 8.87
N VAL A 27 -2.59 -0.25 8.04
CA VAL A 27 -1.51 0.64 8.49
C VAL A 27 -2.03 1.70 9.43
N TYR A 28 -3.16 2.33 9.08
CA TYR A 28 -3.80 3.34 9.90
C TYR A 28 -4.11 2.82 11.32
N ASN A 29 -4.77 1.66 11.40
CA ASN A 29 -5.12 1.04 12.67
C ASN A 29 -3.89 0.64 13.49
N ALA A 30 -2.89 0.02 12.85
CA ALA A 30 -1.65 -0.36 13.52
C ALA A 30 -0.90 0.86 14.10
N MET A 31 -0.91 1.99 13.40
CA MET A 31 -0.32 3.24 13.86
C MET A 31 -1.09 3.85 15.02
N SER A 32 -2.41 3.91 14.91
CA SER A 32 -3.29 4.47 15.94
C SER A 32 -3.17 3.67 17.23
N GLU A 33 -3.15 2.34 17.17
CA GLU A 33 -2.96 1.46 18.33
C GLU A 33 -1.59 1.64 19.01
N LYS A 34 -0.56 2.04 18.24
CA LYS A 34 0.76 2.35 18.79
C LYS A 34 0.90 3.77 19.32
N GLY A 35 -0.12 4.61 19.14
CA GLY A 35 -0.10 6.01 19.58
C GLY A 35 0.65 6.95 18.63
N TYR A 36 0.91 6.53 17.39
CA TYR A 36 1.40 7.44 16.35
C TYR A 36 0.22 8.19 15.73
N ASN A 37 0.47 9.39 15.18
CA ASN A 37 -0.48 10.06 14.30
C ASN A 37 -0.43 9.40 12.91
N PRO A 38 -1.44 8.61 12.51
CA PRO A 38 -1.35 7.82 11.28
C PRO A 38 -1.28 8.70 10.02
N VAL A 39 -2.01 9.82 10.01
CA VAL A 39 -2.07 10.74 8.85
C VAL A 39 -0.67 11.30 8.56
N ASN A 40 -0.02 11.89 9.57
CA ASN A 40 1.30 12.50 9.39
C ASN A 40 2.35 11.48 8.93
N GLN A 41 2.27 10.26 9.46
CA GLN A 41 3.24 9.22 9.13
C GLN A 41 3.02 8.62 7.73
N ILE A 42 1.77 8.41 7.33
CA ILE A 42 1.43 7.97 5.97
C ILE A 42 1.83 9.04 4.95
N VAL A 43 1.56 10.32 5.23
CA VAL A 43 2.02 11.44 4.38
C VAL A 43 3.54 11.47 4.30
N GLY A 44 4.26 11.35 5.43
CA GLY A 44 5.71 11.28 5.46
C GLY A 44 6.27 10.14 4.62
N TYR A 45 5.67 8.94 4.70
CA TYR A 45 6.03 7.79 3.87
C TYR A 45 5.78 8.03 2.38
N ILE A 46 4.62 8.56 1.99
CA ILE A 46 4.29 8.83 0.59
C ILE A 46 5.30 9.81 -0.02
N MET A 47 5.59 10.91 0.68
CA MET A 47 6.49 11.97 0.19
C MET A 47 7.96 11.52 0.13
N SER A 48 8.45 10.82 1.15
CA SER A 48 9.88 10.46 1.27
C SER A 48 10.23 9.08 0.70
N GLY A 49 9.27 8.16 0.70
CA GLY A 49 9.49 6.73 0.46
C GLY A 49 10.20 6.00 1.59
N ASP A 50 10.51 6.67 2.71
CA ASP A 50 11.23 6.06 3.83
C ASP A 50 10.29 5.20 4.70
N PRO A 51 10.47 3.87 4.75
CA PRO A 51 9.60 2.98 5.51
C PRO A 51 9.71 3.16 7.03
N THR A 52 10.65 3.94 7.55
CA THR A 52 10.79 4.23 9.00
C THR A 52 9.61 5.03 9.55
N TYR A 53 8.92 5.81 8.71
CA TYR A 53 7.66 6.47 9.06
C TYR A 53 6.57 5.45 9.45
N ILE A 54 6.62 4.24 8.89
CA ILE A 54 5.61 3.20 9.14
C ILE A 54 6.08 2.27 10.27
N THR A 55 5.21 2.03 11.26
CA THR A 55 5.51 1.08 12.34
C THR A 55 5.57 -0.36 11.83
N SER A 56 6.44 -1.18 12.42
CA SER A 56 6.46 -2.64 12.15
C SER A 56 5.35 -3.39 12.87
N TYR A 57 4.57 -2.72 13.73
CA TYR A 57 3.47 -3.35 14.47
C TYR A 57 2.44 -3.99 13.53
N LYS A 58 1.98 -5.21 13.88
CA LYS A 58 1.04 -6.01 13.09
C LYS A 58 1.43 -6.17 11.60
N GLY A 59 2.72 -6.05 11.27
CA GLY A 59 3.17 -6.16 9.89
C GLY A 59 2.79 -4.98 8.99
N ALA A 60 2.43 -3.82 9.55
CA ALA A 60 2.04 -2.64 8.76
C ALA A 60 3.14 -2.21 7.78
N ARG A 61 4.39 -2.08 8.25
CA ARG A 61 5.53 -1.72 7.39
C ARG A 61 5.74 -2.70 6.22
N SER A 62 5.73 -4.00 6.48
CA SER A 62 5.94 -4.99 5.42
C SER A 62 4.76 -5.06 4.45
N THR A 63 3.55 -4.74 4.91
CA THR A 63 2.34 -4.75 4.07
C THR A 63 2.31 -3.56 3.12
N ILE A 64 2.59 -2.35 3.60
CA ILE A 64 2.58 -1.15 2.75
C ILE A 64 3.73 -1.14 1.73
N MET A 65 4.87 -1.74 2.06
CA MET A 65 5.99 -1.87 1.13
C MET A 65 5.75 -2.82 -0.04
N LYS A 66 4.65 -3.60 -0.03
CA LYS A 66 4.24 -4.44 -1.17
C LYS A 66 3.44 -3.66 -2.21
N VAL A 67 3.03 -2.44 -1.90
CA VAL A 67 2.24 -1.56 -2.76
C VAL A 67 3.17 -0.48 -3.30
N GLU A 68 3.07 -0.16 -4.58
CA GLU A 68 3.87 0.94 -5.13
C GLU A 68 3.36 2.29 -4.61
N ARG A 69 4.25 3.29 -4.51
CA ARG A 69 3.88 4.57 -3.87
C ARG A 69 2.92 5.39 -4.72
N ASP A 70 3.05 5.31 -6.02
CA ASP A 70 2.13 5.90 -6.97
C ASP A 70 0.74 5.25 -6.91
N GLU A 71 0.63 3.93 -6.71
CA GLU A 71 -0.65 3.25 -6.46
C GLU A 71 -1.35 3.81 -5.20
N LEU A 72 -0.60 4.06 -4.12
CA LEU A 72 -1.13 4.68 -2.90
C LEU A 72 -1.69 6.09 -3.19
N VAL A 73 -0.94 6.91 -3.93
CA VAL A 73 -1.35 8.28 -4.29
C VAL A 73 -2.55 8.27 -5.25
N GLU A 74 -2.53 7.38 -6.24
CA GLU A 74 -3.60 7.23 -7.22
C GLU A 74 -4.93 6.90 -6.53
N GLU A 75 -4.95 5.93 -5.62
CA GLU A 75 -6.18 5.54 -4.93
C GLU A 75 -6.70 6.67 -4.03
N LEU A 76 -5.81 7.38 -3.33
CA LEU A 76 -6.19 8.56 -2.52
C LEU A 76 -6.80 9.67 -3.39
N LEU A 77 -6.19 9.96 -4.55
CA LEU A 77 -6.68 10.99 -5.46
C LEU A 77 -8.02 10.58 -6.10
N LYS A 78 -8.18 9.31 -6.47
CA LYS A 78 -9.46 8.76 -6.96
C LYS A 78 -10.57 8.97 -5.94
N GLU A 79 -10.34 8.62 -4.67
CA GLU A 79 -11.32 8.86 -3.60
C GLU A 79 -11.61 10.35 -3.40
N TYR A 80 -10.58 11.20 -3.38
CA TYR A 80 -10.74 12.64 -3.24
C TYR A 80 -11.62 13.25 -4.35
N ILE A 81 -11.38 12.84 -5.60
CA ILE A 81 -12.15 13.29 -6.77
C ILE A 81 -13.60 12.78 -6.68
N ARG A 82 -13.77 11.48 -6.43
CA ARG A 82 -15.07 10.80 -6.32
C ARG A 82 -15.96 11.45 -5.27
N ASN A 83 -15.40 11.77 -4.10
CA ASN A 83 -16.17 12.31 -2.96
C ASN A 83 -16.36 13.82 -3.02
N LYS A 84 -15.81 14.51 -4.03
CA LYS A 84 -15.87 15.98 -4.14
C LYS A 84 -15.37 16.68 -2.88
N SER A 85 -14.35 16.13 -2.22
CA SER A 85 -13.92 16.57 -0.89
C SER A 85 -13.53 18.05 -0.82
N TRP A 86 -13.13 18.67 -1.94
CA TRP A 86 -12.83 20.11 -2.03
C TRP A 86 -14.05 21.03 -1.92
N LYS A 87 -15.28 20.51 -1.99
CA LYS A 87 -16.51 21.32 -1.89
C LYS A 87 -16.99 21.53 -0.46
N HIS A 88 -16.27 20.96 0.51
CA HIS A 88 -16.61 21.02 1.93
C HIS A 88 -15.75 22.02 2.72
N GLU A 89 -15.00 22.87 2.04
CA GLU A 89 -14.32 24.05 2.60
C GLU A 89 -15.20 25.32 2.50
#